data_AF-A0A7Y5XSJ3-F1
#
_entry.id   AF-A0A7Y5XSJ3-F1
#
_cell.length_a   1.000
_cell.length_b   1.000
_cell.length_c   1.000
_cell.angle_alpha   90.00
_cell.angle_beta   90.00
_cell.angle_gamma   90.00
#
_symmetry.space_group_name_H-M   'P 1'
#
loop_
_entity.id
_entity.type
_entity.pdbx_description
1 polymer ?
#
loop_
_entity_poly.entity_id
_entity_poly.type
_entity_poly.pdbx_seq_one_letter_code
_entity_poly.pdbx_strand_id
1 'polypeptide(L)'
;MFSWVFPLITHLLAIDWMLPIALLIAIASVLKGGSTILDRIMLSMAILLGTTPVAGLLISVWPWGLAPVPVAGFAFTGVVIIAALLRRTPQFPPVRVDGDVITLGFSLVAGLSLFWTYLGQDATGRFTAVIPGGDAARHFAMVDTIRGLSGYMFMNQAKAAEFVDAGTAGGLVTYPQGGHFTAALLMSFIHSDGSQQIALHELDAFVWIVTSSYLFLCVAVLWAMRRIAGQLPLFVHAVAAFLVVIFLVWNEPLTILFYGYWAEILGLAELALLTGLIVRPLRSTKEQGVVMAALLVAIAFTYFFILPIAAAASAAWVLYYRTRVWRHRWFFASVLAVALPAASVMLYVNMSKYSGTEHVEASGGIIALNLRQVCMLGFLIVGLIATGAVWRSLTYRGYLTVLACALGFLAALGLNQYRRLGSLNYYYDAALSYYFLKATHIVVIVVVLGVGLAARRLVMLTRKMGRPTLRTPLRRVAVAGALTLSIMAMFGPLGDPRPFGRDYILGDPPFWVWPAQAAVATAREVPVDPDAMTVIWAGQNRGIPAYATAWAGSLLRNQDVNYTAEVWGGFAGEDNLTHLAEQAKSRDVYLRVVTDAPEIIAEVEQIQQDRPDLDIRYVKVVLPA
;
A
#
# COMPACT_ATOMS: atom_id res chain seq x y z
N MET A 1 -29.01 20.81 6.51
CA MET A 1 -28.39 22.15 6.47
C MET A 1 -26.89 22.08 6.78
N PHE A 2 -26.44 21.47 7.88
CA PHE A 2 -25.00 21.35 8.21
C PHE A 2 -24.14 20.58 7.19
N SER A 3 -24.69 19.65 6.41
CA SER A 3 -23.93 18.82 5.45
C SER A 3 -23.18 19.61 4.37
N TRP A 4 -23.65 20.82 4.03
CA TRP A 4 -23.03 21.71 3.04
C TRP A 4 -22.41 22.96 3.65
N VAL A 5 -23.00 23.46 4.74
CA VAL A 5 -22.46 24.62 5.46
C VAL A 5 -21.08 24.33 6.04
N PHE A 6 -20.85 23.14 6.60
CA PHE A 6 -19.54 22.80 7.15
C PHE A 6 -18.43 22.76 6.09
N PRO A 7 -18.58 22.04 4.96
CA PRO A 7 -17.64 22.14 3.83
C PRO A 7 -17.41 23.56 3.29
N LEU A 8 -18.47 24.37 3.19
CA LEU A 8 -18.33 25.76 2.73
C LEU A 8 -17.47 26.59 3.70
N ILE A 9 -17.68 26.43 5.01
CA ILE A 9 -16.91 27.16 6.02
C ILE A 9 -15.44 26.71 6.02
N THR A 10 -15.15 25.42 5.94
CA THR A 10 -13.76 24.94 5.90
C THR A 10 -13.04 25.44 4.66
N HIS A 11 -13.75 25.52 3.53
CA HIS A 11 -13.20 26.00 2.27
C HIS A 11 -12.88 27.48 2.32
N LEU A 12 -13.79 28.30 2.85
CA LEU A 12 -13.57 29.73 3.08
C LEU A 12 -12.40 30.01 4.04
N LEU A 13 -12.08 29.06 4.93
CA LEU A 13 -10.97 29.14 5.88
C LEU A 13 -9.70 28.42 5.39
N ALA A 14 -9.70 27.84 4.19
CA ALA A 14 -8.61 27.02 3.64
C ALA A 14 -8.14 25.88 4.58
N ILE A 15 -9.09 25.22 5.25
CA ILE A 15 -8.86 24.09 6.16
C ILE A 15 -9.62 22.82 5.73
N ASP A 16 -9.78 22.63 4.43
CA ASP A 16 -10.53 21.51 3.85
C ASP A 16 -9.94 20.13 4.21
N TRP A 17 -8.66 20.07 4.60
CA TRP A 17 -8.01 18.86 5.15
C TRP A 17 -8.73 18.27 6.37
N MET A 18 -9.55 19.06 7.08
CA MET A 18 -10.37 18.57 8.20
C MET A 18 -11.58 17.74 7.74
N LEU A 19 -12.05 17.91 6.50
CA LEU A 19 -13.27 17.28 6.01
C LEU A 19 -13.18 15.74 5.94
N PRO A 20 -12.11 15.12 5.42
CA PRO A 20 -11.94 13.66 5.49
C PRO A 20 -11.96 13.11 6.92
N ILE A 21 -11.33 13.82 7.87
CA ILE A 21 -11.31 13.44 9.29
C ILE A 21 -12.72 13.53 9.90
N ALA A 22 -13.42 14.64 9.65
CA ALA A 22 -14.78 14.83 10.12
C ALA A 22 -15.75 13.81 9.51
N LEU A 23 -15.58 13.44 8.24
CA LEU A 23 -16.38 12.41 7.58
C LEU A 23 -16.14 11.02 8.19
N LEU A 24 -14.88 10.68 8.47
CA LEU A 24 -14.51 9.45 9.19
C LEU A 24 -15.18 9.39 10.57
N ILE A 25 -15.15 10.48 11.33
CA ILE A 25 -15.81 10.59 12.64
C ILE A 25 -17.33 10.49 12.50
N ALA A 26 -17.93 11.14 11.49
CA ALA A 26 -19.36 11.12 11.25
C ALA A 26 -19.86 9.69 10.96
N ILE A 27 -19.19 8.96 10.07
CA ILE A 27 -19.50 7.55 9.79
C ILE A 27 -19.30 6.69 11.04
N ALA A 28 -18.18 6.86 11.76
CA ALA A 28 -17.91 6.13 13.00
C ALA A 28 -19.01 6.37 14.06
N SER A 29 -19.57 7.57 14.15
CA SER A 29 -20.64 7.92 15.10
C SER A 29 -21.97 7.23 14.81
N VAL A 30 -22.23 6.85 13.55
CA VAL A 30 -23.50 6.21 13.15
C VAL A 30 -23.41 4.68 13.11
N LEU A 31 -22.21 4.09 13.19
CA LEU A 31 -22.02 2.65 13.27
C LEU A 31 -22.44 2.09 14.63
N LYS A 32 -23.11 0.93 14.69
CA LYS A 32 -23.39 0.22 15.96
C LYS A 32 -22.33 -0.82 16.28
N GLY A 33 -21.66 -1.33 15.26
CA GLY A 33 -20.56 -2.28 15.34
C GLY A 33 -19.34 -1.68 16.04
N GLY A 34 -18.49 -2.55 16.56
CA GLY A 34 -17.35 -2.14 17.38
C GLY A 34 -17.69 -2.01 18.86
N SER A 35 -16.71 -2.36 19.69
CA SER A 35 -16.81 -2.28 21.15
C SER A 35 -16.14 -1.04 21.72
N THR A 36 -15.40 -0.31 20.89
CA THR A 36 -14.51 0.80 21.24
C THR A 36 -14.59 1.90 20.17
N ILE A 37 -14.13 3.10 20.50
CA ILE A 37 -14.07 4.21 19.53
C ILE A 37 -13.12 3.83 18.38
N LEU A 38 -11.96 3.25 18.70
CA LEU A 38 -11.01 2.77 17.71
C LEU A 38 -11.64 1.74 16.76
N ASP A 39 -12.44 0.79 17.28
CA ASP A 39 -13.18 -0.13 16.40
C ASP A 39 -14.04 0.62 15.38
N ARG A 40 -14.78 1.64 15.81
CA ARG A 40 -15.65 2.38 14.91
C ARG A 40 -14.90 3.22 13.89
N ILE A 41 -13.77 3.80 14.29
CA ILE A 41 -12.87 4.52 13.38
C ILE A 41 -12.32 3.54 12.33
N MET A 42 -11.83 2.37 12.72
CA MET A 42 -11.28 1.39 11.76
C MET A 42 -12.36 0.81 10.83
N LEU A 43 -13.58 0.58 11.34
CA LEU A 43 -14.71 0.16 10.51
C LEU A 43 -15.17 1.26 9.54
N SER A 44 -15.15 2.52 9.99
CA SER A 44 -15.43 3.66 9.14
C SER A 44 -14.38 3.81 8.05
N MET A 45 -13.11 3.62 8.39
CA MET A 45 -12.01 3.63 7.42
C MET A 45 -12.20 2.52 6.38
N ALA A 46 -12.53 1.30 6.81
CA ALA A 46 -12.83 0.19 5.92
C ALA A 46 -14.00 0.47 4.95
N ILE A 47 -15.01 1.22 5.40
CA ILE A 47 -16.10 1.68 4.52
C ILE A 47 -15.58 2.71 3.52
N LEU A 48 -14.86 3.74 3.99
CA LEU A 48 -14.32 4.80 3.14
C LEU A 48 -13.35 4.27 2.08
N LEU A 49 -12.51 3.30 2.41
CA LEU A 49 -11.59 2.64 1.46
C LEU A 49 -12.34 1.94 0.31
N GLY A 50 -13.54 1.43 0.56
CA GLY A 50 -14.37 0.81 -0.48
C GLY A 50 -15.27 1.80 -1.21
N THR A 51 -15.83 2.79 -0.51
CA THR A 51 -16.77 3.74 -1.11
C THR A 51 -16.08 4.85 -1.89
N THR A 52 -14.88 5.27 -1.49
CA THR A 52 -14.15 6.36 -2.17
C THR A 52 -13.80 5.98 -3.60
N PRO A 53 -13.24 4.78 -3.88
CA PRO A 53 -12.97 4.38 -5.25
C PRO A 53 -14.24 4.27 -6.11
N VAL A 54 -15.35 3.80 -5.54
CA VAL A 54 -16.64 3.70 -6.26
C VAL A 54 -17.22 5.08 -6.54
N ALA A 55 -17.18 5.98 -5.57
CA ALA A 55 -17.56 7.38 -5.76
C ALA A 55 -16.70 8.05 -6.84
N GLY A 56 -15.41 7.64 -6.93
CA GLY A 56 -14.50 8.05 -7.99
C GLY A 56 -15.03 7.81 -9.40
N LEU A 57 -15.82 6.76 -9.63
CA LEU A 57 -16.44 6.49 -10.94
C LEU A 57 -17.43 7.60 -11.33
N LEU A 58 -18.22 8.08 -10.37
CA LEU A 58 -19.15 9.20 -10.57
C LEU A 58 -18.41 10.52 -10.65
N ILE A 59 -17.41 10.72 -9.79
CA ILE A 59 -16.57 11.92 -9.78
C ILE A 59 -15.83 12.11 -11.11
N SER A 60 -15.47 11.02 -11.79
CA SER A 60 -14.77 11.07 -13.07
C SER A 60 -15.62 11.61 -14.23
N VAL A 61 -16.94 11.72 -14.08
CA VAL A 61 -17.86 12.16 -15.14
C VAL A 61 -18.75 13.34 -14.73
N TRP A 62 -18.71 13.75 -13.47
CA TRP A 62 -19.52 14.87 -12.98
C TRP A 62 -18.81 16.23 -13.21
N PRO A 63 -19.51 17.37 -13.15
CA PRO A 63 -18.90 18.65 -13.51
C PRO A 63 -17.96 19.24 -12.44
N TRP A 64 -17.96 18.72 -11.22
CA TRP A 64 -17.20 19.31 -10.10
C TRP A 64 -15.81 18.71 -9.85
N GLY A 65 -15.45 17.63 -10.56
CA GLY A 65 -14.17 16.95 -10.38
C GLY A 65 -13.85 16.61 -8.92
N LEU A 66 -12.60 16.84 -8.51
CA LEU A 66 -12.13 16.57 -7.14
C LEU A 66 -12.37 17.72 -6.16
N ALA A 67 -13.23 18.70 -6.50
CA ALA A 67 -13.43 19.88 -5.67
C ALA A 67 -13.90 19.51 -4.23
N PRO A 68 -13.23 19.99 -3.18
CA PRO A 68 -13.50 19.59 -1.78
C PRO A 68 -14.95 19.76 -1.33
N VAL A 69 -15.54 20.93 -1.61
CA VAL A 69 -16.89 21.31 -1.15
C VAL A 69 -17.98 20.35 -1.66
N PRO A 70 -18.13 20.12 -2.98
CA PRO A 70 -19.15 19.20 -3.49
C PRO A 70 -18.89 17.76 -3.04
N VAL A 71 -17.64 17.27 -3.09
CA VAL A 71 -17.32 15.91 -2.64
C VAL A 71 -17.74 15.69 -1.18
N ALA A 72 -17.31 16.58 -0.27
CA ALA A 72 -17.67 16.48 1.14
C ALA A 72 -19.17 16.71 1.36
N GLY A 73 -19.79 17.66 0.67
CA GLY A 73 -21.21 17.98 0.75
C GLY A 73 -22.10 16.77 0.44
N PHE A 74 -21.81 16.07 -0.66
CA PHE A 74 -22.50 14.82 -1.02
C PHE A 74 -22.22 13.70 -0.02
N ALA A 75 -20.97 13.54 0.44
CA ALA A 75 -20.61 12.51 1.41
C ALA A 75 -21.35 12.69 2.75
N PHE A 76 -21.33 13.90 3.33
CA PHE A 76 -22.06 14.20 4.57
C PHE A 76 -23.58 14.08 4.39
N THR A 77 -24.11 14.47 3.22
CA THR A 77 -25.53 14.27 2.90
C THR A 77 -25.88 12.79 2.90
N GLY A 78 -25.04 11.94 2.30
CA GLY A 78 -25.19 10.48 2.32
C GLY A 78 -25.20 9.91 3.74
N VAL A 79 -24.26 10.33 4.59
CA VAL A 79 -24.22 9.90 6.00
C VAL A 79 -25.50 10.29 6.74
N VAL A 80 -26.00 11.52 6.56
CA VAL A 80 -27.24 12.00 7.20
C VAL A 80 -28.45 11.20 6.73
N ILE A 81 -28.60 10.96 5.43
CA ILE A 81 -29.70 10.16 4.87
C ILE A 81 -29.65 8.73 5.40
N ILE A 82 -28.48 8.09 5.38
CA ILE A 82 -28.29 6.73 5.90
C ILE A 82 -28.61 6.67 7.40
N ALA A 83 -28.16 7.65 8.19
CA ALA A 83 -28.47 7.74 9.61
C ALA A 83 -29.99 7.86 9.85
N ALA A 84 -30.68 8.71 9.09
CA ALA A 84 -32.12 8.88 9.18
C ALA A 84 -32.89 7.60 8.80
N LEU A 85 -32.54 6.97 7.67
CA LEU A 85 -33.14 5.72 7.21
C LEU A 85 -32.94 4.57 8.20
N LEU A 86 -31.76 4.50 8.82
CA LEU A 86 -31.45 3.51 9.85
C LEU A 86 -31.97 3.90 11.25
N ARG A 87 -32.62 5.07 11.38
CA ARG A 87 -33.07 5.68 12.64
C ARG A 87 -31.96 5.68 13.70
N ARG A 88 -30.78 6.14 13.30
CA ARG A 88 -29.59 6.20 14.13
C ARG A 88 -29.27 7.64 14.50
N THR A 89 -28.95 7.84 15.76
CA THR A 89 -28.37 9.08 16.26
C THR A 89 -26.85 8.92 16.34
N PRO A 90 -26.07 9.99 16.07
CA PRO A 90 -24.63 10.00 16.30
C PRO A 90 -24.31 9.69 17.76
N GLN A 91 -23.61 8.59 18.01
CA GLN A 91 -23.23 8.16 19.36
C GLN A 91 -21.88 7.47 19.30
N PHE A 92 -20.98 7.73 20.24
CA PHE A 92 -19.76 6.95 20.42
C PHE A 92 -19.91 5.95 21.56
N PRO A 93 -19.25 4.77 21.48
CA PRO A 93 -19.17 3.89 22.64
C PRO A 93 -18.36 4.60 23.74
N PRO A 94 -18.55 4.24 25.02
CA PRO A 94 -17.75 4.80 26.10
C PRO A 94 -16.26 4.55 25.84
N VAL A 95 -15.43 5.53 26.19
CA VAL A 95 -13.97 5.41 26.11
C VAL A 95 -13.54 4.27 27.02
N ARG A 96 -12.92 3.23 26.46
CA ARG A 96 -12.27 2.17 27.23
C ARG A 96 -10.78 2.33 27.07
N VAL A 97 -10.08 2.49 28.19
CA VAL A 97 -8.63 2.73 28.25
C VAL A 97 -7.83 1.41 28.12
N ASP A 98 -8.44 0.35 27.59
CA ASP A 98 -7.84 -0.98 27.50
C ASP A 98 -6.83 -1.05 26.33
N GLY A 99 -6.73 -2.20 25.65
CA GLY A 99 -5.81 -2.42 24.54
C GLY A 99 -5.89 -1.44 23.36
N ASP A 100 -6.86 -0.50 23.34
CA ASP A 100 -6.86 0.65 22.44
C ASP A 100 -5.64 1.56 22.66
N VAL A 101 -5.32 1.87 23.92
CA VAL A 101 -4.20 2.76 24.24
C VAL A 101 -2.88 2.12 23.84
N ILE A 102 -2.73 0.82 24.05
CA ILE A 102 -1.56 0.08 23.57
C ILE A 102 -1.52 0.10 22.05
N THR A 103 -2.62 -0.22 21.36
CA THR A 103 -2.64 -0.22 19.89
C THR A 103 -2.27 1.16 19.35
N LEU A 104 -2.88 2.23 19.85
CA LEU A 104 -2.58 3.60 19.43
C LEU A 104 -1.16 4.03 19.82
N GLY A 105 -0.72 3.72 21.03
CA GLY A 105 0.62 4.07 21.52
C GLY A 105 1.72 3.37 20.72
N PHE A 106 1.56 2.09 20.41
CA PHE A 106 2.49 1.35 19.56
C PHE A 106 2.41 1.76 18.09
N SER A 107 1.23 2.12 17.58
CA SER A 107 1.11 2.76 16.27
C SER A 107 1.81 4.11 16.23
N LEU A 108 1.72 4.91 17.29
CA LEU A 108 2.43 6.18 17.40
C LEU A 108 3.95 5.96 17.44
N VAL A 109 4.44 4.98 18.20
CA VAL A 109 5.87 4.60 18.20
C VAL A 109 6.32 4.20 16.80
N ALA A 110 5.55 3.35 16.10
CA ALA A 110 5.86 3.00 14.71
C ALA A 110 5.89 4.25 13.81
N GLY A 111 4.89 5.13 13.94
CA GLY A 111 4.82 6.41 13.23
C GLY A 111 6.04 7.30 13.49
N LEU A 112 6.40 7.50 14.75
CA LEU A 112 7.57 8.29 15.12
C LEU A 112 8.84 7.71 14.53
N SER A 113 9.03 6.38 14.58
CA SER A 113 10.19 5.73 13.96
C SER A 113 10.25 5.96 12.44
N LEU A 114 9.10 5.99 11.76
CA LEU A 114 9.03 6.24 10.31
C LEU A 114 9.34 7.69 9.99
N PHE A 115 8.69 8.63 10.68
CA PHE A 115 8.78 10.06 10.39
C PHE A 115 10.01 10.73 10.99
N TRP A 116 10.75 10.04 11.88
CA TRP A 116 11.92 10.62 12.55
C TRP A 116 12.97 11.15 11.57
N THR A 117 13.23 10.42 10.49
CA THR A 117 14.21 10.80 9.46
C THR A 117 13.75 12.00 8.61
N TYR A 118 12.45 12.33 8.64
CA TYR A 118 11.89 13.48 7.92
C TYR A 118 11.96 14.77 8.74
N LEU A 119 12.13 14.66 10.07
CA LEU A 119 12.18 15.81 10.95
C LEU A 119 13.38 16.69 10.62
N GLY A 120 13.13 17.98 10.37
CA GLY A 120 14.17 18.96 10.02
C GLY A 120 14.65 18.90 8.56
N GLN A 121 14.15 17.96 7.76
CA GLN A 121 14.44 17.91 6.32
C GLN A 121 13.54 18.89 5.55
N ASP A 122 14.00 19.39 4.41
CA ASP A 122 13.14 20.07 3.43
C ASP A 122 12.42 19.04 2.53
N ALA A 123 11.65 19.51 1.54
CA ALA A 123 10.92 18.62 0.63
C ALA A 123 11.86 17.67 -0.14
N THR A 124 13.02 18.17 -0.57
CA THR A 124 14.03 17.36 -1.27
C THR A 124 14.67 16.32 -0.36
N GLY A 125 14.98 16.69 0.89
CA GLY A 125 15.49 15.78 1.92
C GLY A 125 14.49 14.68 2.30
N ARG A 126 13.19 14.99 2.37
CA ARG A 126 12.15 13.95 2.56
C ARG A 126 12.03 13.03 1.35
N PHE A 127 12.16 13.60 0.16
CA PHE A 127 12.09 12.86 -1.10
C PHE A 127 13.20 11.80 -1.24
N THR A 128 14.38 12.00 -0.63
CA THR A 128 15.48 11.02 -0.67
C THR A 128 15.10 9.66 -0.08
N ALA A 129 14.04 9.58 0.73
CA ALA A 129 13.56 8.34 1.32
C ALA A 129 12.77 7.50 0.31
N VAL A 130 11.96 8.11 -0.54
CA VAL A 130 11.05 7.39 -1.46
C VAL A 130 11.65 7.14 -2.85
N ILE A 131 12.75 7.80 -3.18
CA ILE A 131 13.37 7.69 -4.50
C ILE A 131 13.87 6.30 -4.91
N PRO A 132 14.34 5.40 -4.01
CA PRO A 132 14.86 4.09 -4.42
C PRO A 132 13.81 3.17 -5.05
N GLY A 133 12.53 3.52 -4.97
CA GLY A 133 11.46 2.83 -5.69
C GLY A 133 11.18 3.48 -7.03
N GLY A 134 11.68 2.92 -8.13
CA GLY A 134 11.27 3.34 -9.49
C GLY A 134 9.74 3.26 -9.67
N ASP A 135 9.10 2.30 -8.99
CA ASP A 135 7.63 2.16 -8.97
C ASP A 135 6.92 3.33 -8.24
N ALA A 136 7.57 3.96 -7.26
CA ALA A 136 7.03 5.12 -6.56
C ALA A 136 6.91 6.35 -7.50
N ALA A 137 7.84 6.52 -8.44
CA ALA A 137 7.76 7.57 -9.46
C ALA A 137 6.50 7.37 -10.33
N ARG A 138 6.18 6.12 -10.68
CA ARG A 138 4.97 5.79 -11.45
C ARG A 138 3.72 6.06 -10.65
N HIS A 139 3.69 5.66 -9.38
CA HIS A 139 2.56 5.94 -8.51
C HIS A 139 2.33 7.44 -8.31
N PHE A 140 3.40 8.24 -8.21
CA PHE A 140 3.28 9.70 -8.17
C PHE A 140 2.65 10.23 -9.46
N ALA A 141 3.16 9.82 -10.63
CA ALA A 141 2.62 10.25 -11.91
C ALA A 141 1.15 9.86 -12.10
N MET A 142 0.72 8.69 -11.61
CA MET A 142 -0.69 8.30 -11.60
C MET A 142 -1.54 9.23 -10.72
N VAL A 143 -1.07 9.57 -9.51
CA VAL A 143 -1.77 10.50 -8.61
C VAL A 143 -1.87 11.89 -9.23
N ASP A 144 -0.77 12.39 -9.78
CA ASP A 144 -0.71 13.69 -10.45
C ASP A 144 -1.66 13.73 -11.66
N THR A 145 -1.64 12.67 -12.49
CA THR A 145 -2.53 12.55 -13.66
C THR A 145 -4.00 12.50 -13.25
N ILE A 146 -4.37 11.74 -12.21
CA ILE A 146 -5.76 11.71 -11.70
C ILE A 146 -6.22 13.10 -11.25
N ARG A 147 -5.32 13.92 -10.67
CA ARG A 147 -5.64 15.30 -10.30
C ARG A 147 -5.82 16.19 -11.52
N GLY A 148 -4.91 16.13 -12.48
CA GLY A 148 -5.02 16.89 -13.73
C GLY A 148 -6.29 16.55 -14.52
N LEU A 149 -6.71 15.28 -14.50
CA LEU A 149 -7.95 14.81 -15.14
C LEU A 149 -9.20 15.01 -14.28
N SER A 150 -9.03 15.27 -12.98
CA SER A 150 -10.12 15.27 -11.97
C SER A 150 -10.94 13.96 -11.96
N GLY A 151 -10.31 12.83 -12.23
CA GLY A 151 -10.98 11.55 -12.41
C GLY A 151 -10.05 10.38 -12.74
N TYR A 152 -10.59 9.19 -12.85
CA TYR A 152 -9.84 7.98 -13.20
C TYR A 152 -9.24 8.05 -14.61
N MET A 153 -8.01 7.55 -14.73
CA MET A 153 -7.30 7.49 -16.00
C MET A 153 -7.96 6.51 -16.97
N PHE A 154 -8.45 5.36 -16.48
CA PHE A 154 -9.09 4.36 -17.36
C PHE A 154 -10.41 4.84 -17.99
N MET A 155 -11.03 5.90 -17.44
CA MET A 155 -12.21 6.55 -18.01
C MET A 155 -11.85 7.70 -18.96
N ASN A 156 -10.58 8.14 -18.94
CA ASN A 156 -10.05 9.28 -19.67
C ASN A 156 -8.78 8.89 -20.45
N GLN A 157 -8.74 7.68 -21.02
CA GLN A 157 -7.51 7.04 -21.49
C GLN A 157 -6.72 7.87 -22.50
N ALA A 158 -7.41 8.50 -23.46
CA ALA A 158 -6.77 9.32 -24.49
C ALA A 158 -5.99 10.50 -23.88
N LYS A 159 -6.58 11.19 -22.90
CA LYS A 159 -5.93 12.30 -22.20
C LYS A 159 -4.87 11.80 -21.21
N ALA A 160 -5.12 10.66 -20.55
CA ALA A 160 -4.15 10.09 -19.62
C ALA A 160 -2.86 9.66 -20.32
N ALA A 161 -2.95 9.18 -21.57
CA ALA A 161 -1.82 8.77 -22.39
C ALA A 161 -0.84 9.92 -22.70
N GLU A 162 -1.27 11.17 -22.58
CA GLU A 162 -0.40 12.35 -22.74
C GLU A 162 0.59 12.51 -21.56
N PHE A 163 0.33 11.85 -20.42
CA PHE A 163 1.09 12.04 -19.18
C PHE A 163 1.78 10.76 -18.68
N VAL A 164 1.14 9.59 -18.88
CA VAL A 164 1.58 8.31 -18.32
C VAL A 164 1.54 7.19 -19.34
N ASP A 165 2.38 6.17 -19.14
CA ASP A 165 2.46 5.03 -20.06
C ASP A 165 1.10 4.39 -20.32
N ALA A 166 0.66 4.51 -21.57
CA ALA A 166 -0.62 3.99 -22.01
C ALA A 166 -0.55 2.52 -22.42
N GLY A 167 0.61 1.88 -22.59
CA GLY A 167 0.63 0.48 -23.02
C GLY A 167 1.96 -0.18 -23.35
N THR A 168 3.09 0.51 -23.25
CA THR A 168 4.41 -0.05 -23.59
C THR A 168 5.14 -0.66 -22.39
N ALA A 169 4.70 -0.37 -21.17
CA ALA A 169 5.48 -0.58 -19.94
C ALA A 169 4.67 -0.99 -18.71
N GLY A 170 3.54 -1.67 -18.91
CA GLY A 170 2.69 -2.17 -17.81
C GLY A 170 1.35 -1.46 -17.67
N GLY A 171 1.02 -0.52 -18.56
CA GLY A 171 -0.33 -0.01 -18.73
C GLY A 171 -0.87 0.68 -17.48
N LEU A 172 -0.20 1.77 -17.06
CA LEU A 172 -0.56 2.56 -15.88
C LEU A 172 -2.01 3.06 -15.93
N VAL A 173 -2.49 3.36 -17.14
CA VAL A 173 -3.89 3.74 -17.41
C VAL A 173 -4.89 2.66 -16.95
N THR A 174 -4.52 1.38 -16.96
CA THR A 174 -5.35 0.24 -16.56
C THR A 174 -4.93 -0.40 -15.23
N TYR A 175 -3.90 0.14 -14.58
CA TYR A 175 -3.47 -0.30 -13.26
C TYR A 175 -4.58 -0.03 -12.21
N PRO A 176 -4.69 -0.80 -11.11
CA PRO A 176 -5.64 -0.53 -10.02
C PRO A 176 -5.42 0.83 -9.34
N GLN A 177 -6.42 1.74 -9.44
CA GLN A 177 -6.24 3.16 -9.09
C GLN A 177 -6.91 3.59 -7.78
N GLY A 178 -7.42 2.68 -6.95
CA GLY A 178 -8.18 3.03 -5.75
C GLY A 178 -7.39 3.85 -4.73
N GLY A 179 -6.15 3.40 -4.46
CA GLY A 179 -5.21 4.12 -3.60
C GLY A 179 -4.80 5.47 -4.20
N HIS A 180 -4.51 5.51 -5.50
CA HIS A 180 -4.11 6.72 -6.22
C HIS A 180 -5.22 7.76 -6.26
N PHE A 181 -6.45 7.35 -6.54
CA PHE A 181 -7.62 8.22 -6.51
C PHE A 181 -7.88 8.77 -5.11
N THR A 182 -7.77 7.93 -4.08
CA THR A 182 -7.90 8.37 -2.69
C THR A 182 -6.83 9.41 -2.34
N ALA A 183 -5.58 9.20 -2.76
CA ALA A 183 -4.51 10.17 -2.56
C ALA A 183 -4.75 11.48 -3.31
N ALA A 184 -5.09 11.42 -4.60
CA ALA A 184 -5.43 12.60 -5.41
C ALA A 184 -6.54 13.42 -4.77
N LEU A 185 -7.58 12.75 -4.24
CA LEU A 185 -8.66 13.38 -3.53
C LEU A 185 -8.19 14.02 -2.21
N LEU A 186 -7.41 13.31 -1.39
CA LEU A 186 -6.87 13.84 -0.14
C LEU A 186 -5.98 15.07 -0.38
N MET A 187 -5.14 15.05 -1.41
CA MET A 187 -4.33 16.22 -1.75
C MET A 187 -5.19 17.40 -2.23
N SER A 188 -6.32 17.14 -2.89
CA SER A 188 -7.28 18.21 -3.23
C SER A 188 -7.87 18.87 -1.98
N PHE A 189 -8.14 18.11 -0.92
CA PHE A 189 -8.54 18.65 0.39
C PHE A 189 -7.40 19.41 1.10
N ILE A 190 -6.13 19.00 0.94
CA ILE A 190 -4.98 19.69 1.53
C ILE A 190 -4.81 21.09 0.93
N HIS A 191 -4.96 21.23 -0.39
CA HIS A 191 -4.80 22.50 -1.10
C HIS A 191 -6.04 23.40 -1.04
N SER A 192 -7.20 22.87 -0.63
CA SER A 192 -8.51 23.54 -0.55
C SER A 192 -9.08 24.10 -1.87
N ASP A 193 -8.30 24.27 -2.94
CA ASP A 193 -8.79 24.81 -4.23
C ASP A 193 -9.11 23.73 -5.29
N GLY A 194 -8.74 22.46 -5.04
CA GLY A 194 -8.92 21.35 -5.97
C GLY A 194 -8.08 21.43 -7.26
N SER A 195 -7.24 22.46 -7.40
CA SER A 195 -6.39 22.66 -8.57
C SER A 195 -5.12 21.81 -8.49
N GLN A 196 -4.56 21.42 -9.62
CA GLN A 196 -3.28 20.72 -9.69
C GLN A 196 -2.15 21.77 -9.71
N GLN A 197 -1.18 21.67 -8.79
CA GLN A 197 -0.02 22.56 -8.77
C GLN A 197 1.10 22.05 -9.70
N ILE A 198 2.26 22.72 -9.68
CA ILE A 198 3.47 22.17 -10.31
C ILE A 198 3.86 20.87 -9.61
N ALA A 199 4.36 19.88 -10.37
CA ALA A 199 4.62 18.53 -9.86
C ALA A 199 5.58 18.51 -8.64
N LEU A 200 6.53 19.45 -8.57
CA LEU A 200 7.45 19.57 -7.42
C LEU A 200 6.74 19.89 -6.10
N HIS A 201 5.69 20.69 -6.11
CA HIS A 201 4.90 20.95 -4.89
C HIS A 201 4.08 19.72 -4.51
N GLU A 202 3.53 19.03 -5.51
CA GLU A 202 2.74 17.83 -5.32
C GLU A 202 3.56 16.66 -4.76
N LEU A 203 4.86 16.62 -5.09
CA LEU A 203 5.79 15.62 -4.60
C LEU A 203 5.85 15.57 -3.07
N ASP A 204 5.90 16.73 -2.39
CA ASP A 204 6.02 16.76 -0.93
C ASP A 204 4.76 16.18 -0.26
N ALA A 205 3.58 16.60 -0.72
CA ALA A 205 2.30 16.05 -0.24
C ALA A 205 2.20 14.54 -0.52
N PHE A 206 2.68 14.08 -1.68
CA PHE A 206 2.73 12.67 -2.02
C PHE A 206 3.63 11.86 -1.08
N VAL A 207 4.84 12.35 -0.75
CA VAL A 207 5.74 11.69 0.21
C VAL A 207 5.08 11.49 1.56
N TRP A 208 4.35 12.49 2.06
CA TRP A 208 3.57 12.39 3.30
C TRP A 208 2.47 11.34 3.20
N ILE A 209 1.75 11.29 2.07
CA ILE A 209 0.68 10.30 1.85
C ILE A 209 1.23 8.88 1.79
N VAL A 210 2.29 8.65 1.02
CA VAL A 210 2.94 7.33 0.90
C VAL A 210 3.41 6.86 2.27
N THR A 211 4.08 7.72 3.03
CA THR A 211 4.56 7.35 4.38
C THR A 211 3.40 7.15 5.36
N SER A 212 2.35 7.96 5.27
CA SER A 212 1.14 7.81 6.09
C SER A 212 0.37 6.51 5.79
N SER A 213 0.43 6.02 4.55
CA SER A 213 -0.16 4.73 4.20
C SER A 213 0.50 3.55 4.91
N TYR A 214 1.80 3.67 5.18
CA TYR A 214 2.54 2.69 5.96
C TYR A 214 2.17 2.74 7.44
N LEU A 215 2.02 3.95 8.00
CA LEU A 215 1.45 4.11 9.34
C LEU A 215 0.04 3.50 9.41
N PHE A 216 -0.77 3.67 8.36
CA PHE A 216 -2.07 3.03 8.27
C PHE A 216 -1.97 1.49 8.28
N LEU A 217 -1.01 0.89 7.56
CA LEU A 217 -0.72 -0.54 7.67
C LEU A 217 -0.40 -0.95 9.12
N CYS A 218 0.48 -0.21 9.81
CA CYS A 218 0.82 -0.49 11.20
C CYS A 218 -0.42 -0.45 12.12
N VAL A 219 -1.26 0.57 11.98
CA VAL A 219 -2.52 0.70 12.73
C VAL A 219 -3.47 -0.46 12.40
N ALA A 220 -3.64 -0.80 11.12
CA ALA A 220 -4.52 -1.87 10.66
C ALA A 220 -4.08 -3.24 11.22
N VAL A 221 -2.78 -3.55 11.16
CA VAL A 221 -2.21 -4.80 11.68
C VAL A 221 -2.36 -4.88 13.20
N LEU A 222 -2.01 -3.82 13.93
CA LEU A 222 -2.14 -3.80 15.40
C LEU A 222 -3.60 -3.85 15.85
N TRP A 223 -4.50 -3.16 15.15
CA TRP A 223 -5.94 -3.23 15.41
C TRP A 223 -6.48 -4.64 15.15
N ALA A 224 -6.12 -5.24 14.02
CA ALA A 224 -6.55 -6.59 13.66
C ALA A 224 -6.00 -7.63 14.65
N MET A 225 -4.71 -7.56 15.01
CA MET A 225 -4.09 -8.40 16.02
C MET A 225 -4.83 -8.27 17.38
N ARG A 226 -5.08 -7.03 17.84
CA ARG A 226 -5.85 -6.77 19.07
C ARG A 226 -7.24 -7.39 18.98
N ARG A 227 -7.93 -7.16 17.88
CA ARG A 227 -9.28 -7.67 17.64
C ARG A 227 -9.30 -9.19 17.69
N ILE A 228 -8.37 -9.85 17.00
CA ILE A 228 -8.19 -11.30 16.98
C ILE A 228 -7.90 -11.84 18.38
N ALA A 229 -7.03 -11.17 19.13
CA ALA A 229 -6.66 -11.52 20.51
C ALA A 229 -7.81 -11.36 21.50
N GLY A 230 -8.63 -10.31 21.34
CA GLY A 230 -9.69 -9.93 22.25
C GLY A 230 -9.18 -9.31 23.54
N GLN A 231 -9.89 -9.57 24.64
CA GLN A 231 -9.45 -9.13 25.95
C GLN A 231 -8.20 -9.92 26.38
N LEU A 232 -7.10 -9.21 26.54
CA LEU A 232 -5.84 -9.67 27.10
C LEU A 232 -5.48 -8.82 28.32
N PRO A 233 -4.68 -9.34 29.27
CA PRO A 233 -3.98 -8.50 30.24
C PRO A 233 -3.11 -7.47 29.52
N LEU A 234 -3.07 -6.24 30.06
CA LEU A 234 -2.36 -5.09 29.47
C LEU A 234 -0.92 -5.43 29.07
N PHE A 235 -0.15 -6.04 29.98
CA PHE A 235 1.23 -6.43 29.73
C PHE A 235 1.39 -7.41 28.57
N VAL A 236 0.55 -8.44 28.48
CA VAL A 236 0.62 -9.43 27.39
C VAL A 236 0.28 -8.77 26.05
N HIS A 237 -0.69 -7.86 26.05
CA HIS A 237 -1.04 -7.09 24.86
C HIS A 237 0.10 -6.15 24.44
N ALA A 238 0.79 -5.52 25.39
CA ALA A 238 1.93 -4.66 25.12
C ALA A 238 3.11 -5.44 24.53
N VAL A 239 3.44 -6.62 25.08
CA VAL A 239 4.49 -7.50 24.52
C VAL A 239 4.13 -7.95 23.11
N ALA A 240 2.89 -8.37 22.88
CA ALA A 240 2.43 -8.75 21.54
C ALA A 240 2.51 -7.58 20.55
N ALA A 241 2.05 -6.39 20.94
CA ALA A 241 2.12 -5.19 20.13
C ALA A 241 3.57 -4.77 19.83
N PHE A 242 4.45 -4.84 20.82
CA PHE A 242 5.89 -4.57 20.66
C PHE A 242 6.52 -5.47 19.60
N LEU A 243 6.31 -6.79 19.69
CA LEU A 243 6.83 -7.75 18.70
C LEU A 243 6.32 -7.45 17.29
N VAL A 244 5.03 -7.10 17.15
CA VAL A 244 4.45 -6.74 15.86
C VAL A 244 5.04 -5.43 15.33
N VAL A 245 5.16 -4.39 16.15
CA VAL A 245 5.74 -3.10 15.73
C VAL A 245 7.16 -3.27 15.27
N ILE A 246 7.98 -4.00 16.03
CA ILE A 246 9.35 -4.30 15.62
C ILE A 246 9.40 -5.02 14.30
N PHE A 247 8.55 -6.03 14.10
CA PHE A 247 8.54 -6.73 12.84
C PHE A 247 8.24 -5.77 11.68
N LEU A 248 7.24 -4.92 11.84
CA LEU A 248 6.86 -3.95 10.81
C LEU A 248 7.95 -2.89 10.59
N VAL A 249 8.62 -2.43 11.64
CA VAL A 249 9.50 -1.26 11.55
C VAL A 249 10.97 -1.65 11.29
N TRP A 250 11.43 -2.79 11.80
CA TRP A 250 12.82 -3.25 11.65
C TRP A 250 13.04 -4.31 10.57
N ASN A 251 11.99 -4.90 9.99
CA ASN A 251 12.14 -5.93 8.95
C ASN A 251 11.55 -5.46 7.61
N GLU A 252 11.41 -6.42 6.70
CA GLU A 252 11.07 -6.25 5.29
C GLU A 252 9.82 -5.42 4.94
N PRO A 253 8.75 -5.37 5.75
CA PRO A 253 7.60 -4.54 5.40
C PRO A 253 7.96 -3.07 5.15
N LEU A 254 8.95 -2.52 5.86
CA LEU A 254 9.41 -1.16 5.62
C LEU A 254 10.18 -1.04 4.30
N THR A 255 10.93 -2.07 3.92
CA THR A 255 11.61 -2.13 2.62
C THR A 255 10.63 -2.09 1.46
N ILE A 256 9.46 -2.76 1.59
CA ILE A 256 8.40 -2.76 0.56
C ILE A 256 7.93 -1.33 0.25
N LEU A 257 7.80 -0.47 1.27
CA LEU A 257 7.43 0.93 1.09
C LEU A 257 8.46 1.69 0.26
N PHE A 258 9.73 1.59 0.65
CA PHE A 258 10.79 2.42 0.06
C PHE A 258 11.26 1.95 -1.33
N TYR A 259 10.98 0.69 -1.68
CA TYR A 259 11.11 0.20 -3.05
C TYR A 259 9.89 0.53 -3.93
N GLY A 260 8.91 1.25 -3.38
CA GLY A 260 7.83 1.85 -4.16
C GLY A 260 6.59 0.99 -4.36
N TYR A 261 6.48 -0.18 -3.71
CA TYR A 261 5.28 -1.04 -3.80
C TYR A 261 4.12 -0.51 -2.93
N TRP A 262 3.75 0.74 -3.14
CA TRP A 262 2.80 1.45 -2.29
C TRP A 262 1.38 0.84 -2.33
N ALA A 263 0.92 0.41 -3.51
CA ALA A 263 -0.36 -0.28 -3.66
C ALA A 263 -0.43 -1.58 -2.84
N GLU A 264 0.69 -2.30 -2.74
CA GLU A 264 0.80 -3.53 -1.95
C GLU A 264 0.69 -3.24 -0.44
N ILE A 265 1.34 -2.18 0.06
CA ILE A 265 1.20 -1.73 1.46
C ILE A 265 -0.26 -1.47 1.82
N LEU A 266 -0.99 -0.73 0.98
CA LEU A 266 -2.41 -0.45 1.18
C LEU A 266 -3.25 -1.74 1.13
N GLY A 267 -3.01 -2.61 0.16
CA GLY A 267 -3.72 -3.90 0.05
C GLY A 267 -3.48 -4.82 1.25
N LEU A 268 -2.26 -4.85 1.79
CA LEU A 268 -1.94 -5.60 3.02
C LEU A 268 -2.67 -5.02 4.24
N ALA A 269 -2.83 -3.69 4.32
CA ALA A 269 -3.60 -3.05 5.37
C ALA A 269 -5.09 -3.42 5.28
N GLU A 270 -5.68 -3.34 4.09
CA GLU A 270 -7.07 -3.77 3.82
C GLU A 270 -7.29 -5.25 4.16
N LEU A 271 -6.35 -6.13 3.79
CA LEU A 271 -6.37 -7.54 4.15
C LEU A 271 -6.30 -7.76 5.66
N ALA A 272 -5.48 -6.99 6.38
CA ALA A 272 -5.41 -7.06 7.84
C ALA A 272 -6.75 -6.70 8.48
N LEU A 273 -7.41 -5.62 8.00
CA LEU A 273 -8.75 -5.25 8.45
C LEU A 273 -9.77 -6.36 8.21
N LEU A 274 -9.80 -6.90 6.98
CA LEU A 274 -10.70 -7.98 6.60
C LEU A 274 -10.46 -9.24 7.44
N THR A 275 -9.20 -9.60 7.69
CA THR A 275 -8.83 -10.75 8.52
C THR A 275 -9.34 -10.57 9.94
N GLY A 276 -9.16 -9.39 10.54
CA GLY A 276 -9.71 -9.08 11.86
C GLY A 276 -11.23 -9.26 11.94
N LEU A 277 -11.94 -8.91 10.87
CA LEU A 277 -13.40 -9.05 10.75
C LEU A 277 -13.86 -10.48 10.51
N ILE A 278 -13.15 -11.26 9.69
CA ILE A 278 -13.47 -12.67 9.43
C ILE A 278 -13.25 -13.49 10.71
N VAL A 279 -12.11 -13.29 11.38
CA VAL A 279 -11.72 -14.03 12.59
C VAL A 279 -12.61 -13.66 13.77
N ARG A 280 -12.96 -12.39 13.92
CA ARG A 280 -13.91 -11.90 14.93
C ARG A 280 -14.99 -11.04 14.30
N PRO A 281 -16.15 -11.63 13.97
CA PRO A 281 -17.23 -10.92 13.32
C PRO A 281 -17.86 -9.85 14.23
N LEU A 282 -18.45 -8.84 13.60
CA LEU A 282 -19.26 -7.85 14.28
C LEU A 282 -20.53 -8.47 14.88
N ARG A 283 -21.09 -7.79 15.88
CA ARG A 283 -22.37 -8.19 16.50
C ARG A 283 -23.52 -8.11 15.50
N SER A 284 -23.52 -7.08 14.65
CA SER A 284 -24.50 -6.90 13.58
C SER A 284 -24.04 -7.60 12.31
N THR A 285 -24.75 -8.67 11.92
CA THR A 285 -24.49 -9.39 10.67
C THR A 285 -24.63 -8.48 9.44
N LYS A 286 -25.54 -7.50 9.48
CA LYS A 286 -25.74 -6.54 8.38
C LYS A 286 -24.53 -5.62 8.19
N GLU A 287 -24.01 -5.06 9.28
CA GLU A 287 -22.81 -4.20 9.21
C GLU A 287 -21.59 -5.01 8.81
N GLN A 288 -21.46 -6.26 9.29
CA GLN A 288 -20.42 -7.17 8.84
C GLN A 288 -20.45 -7.34 7.31
N GLY A 289 -21.63 -7.60 6.73
CA GLY A 289 -21.78 -7.75 5.29
C GLY A 289 -21.34 -6.51 4.52
N VAL A 290 -21.76 -5.32 4.96
CA VAL A 290 -21.40 -4.04 4.32
C VAL A 290 -19.90 -3.76 4.41
N VAL A 291 -19.30 -3.91 5.60
CA VAL A 291 -17.87 -3.61 5.78
C VAL A 291 -16.99 -4.62 5.04
N MET A 292 -17.34 -5.91 5.05
CA MET A 292 -16.63 -6.92 4.26
C MET A 292 -16.74 -6.63 2.76
N ALA A 293 -17.93 -6.28 2.28
CA ALA A 293 -18.14 -5.92 0.89
C ALA A 293 -17.35 -4.67 0.48
N ALA A 294 -17.33 -3.63 1.32
CA ALA A 294 -16.52 -2.45 1.10
C ALA A 294 -15.03 -2.77 1.03
N LEU A 295 -14.50 -3.63 1.92
CA LEU A 295 -13.10 -4.06 1.86
C LEU A 295 -12.78 -4.91 0.62
N LEU A 296 -13.70 -5.75 0.16
CA LEU A 296 -13.48 -6.51 -1.09
C LEU A 296 -13.45 -5.58 -2.31
N VAL A 297 -14.29 -4.55 -2.34
CA VAL A 297 -14.25 -3.50 -3.36
C VAL A 297 -12.95 -2.71 -3.26
N ALA A 298 -12.53 -2.30 -2.04
CA ALA A 298 -11.26 -1.62 -1.81
C ALA A 298 -10.08 -2.44 -2.36
N ILE A 299 -9.99 -3.73 -1.99
CA ILE A 299 -8.93 -4.63 -2.47
C ILE A 299 -8.97 -4.77 -3.99
N ALA A 300 -10.15 -4.87 -4.61
CA ALA A 300 -10.25 -4.92 -6.07
C ALA A 300 -9.71 -3.64 -6.75
N PHE A 301 -9.90 -2.46 -6.13
CA PHE A 301 -9.42 -1.19 -6.66
C PHE A 301 -7.97 -0.86 -6.29
N THR A 302 -7.49 -1.32 -5.15
CA THR A 302 -6.15 -1.00 -4.64
C THR A 302 -5.13 -2.04 -5.08
N TYR A 303 -5.43 -3.32 -4.87
CA TYR A 303 -4.47 -4.39 -5.10
C TYR A 303 -5.16 -5.75 -5.32
N PHE A 304 -5.77 -5.94 -6.49
CA PHE A 304 -6.62 -7.12 -6.77
C PHE A 304 -5.84 -8.45 -6.71
N PHE A 305 -4.50 -8.43 -6.70
CA PHE A 305 -3.69 -9.61 -6.45
C PHE A 305 -4.04 -10.32 -5.13
N ILE A 306 -4.49 -9.58 -4.11
CA ILE A 306 -4.96 -10.12 -2.83
C ILE A 306 -6.40 -10.66 -2.91
N LEU A 307 -7.17 -10.26 -3.92
CA LEU A 307 -8.61 -10.53 -4.02
C LEU A 307 -8.97 -12.03 -3.97
N PRO A 308 -8.25 -12.97 -4.62
CA PRO A 308 -8.58 -14.39 -4.53
C PRO A 308 -8.58 -14.92 -3.10
N ILE A 309 -7.60 -14.50 -2.28
CA ILE A 309 -7.50 -14.87 -0.86
C ILE A 309 -8.65 -14.24 -0.08
N ALA A 310 -8.85 -12.93 -0.26
CA ALA A 310 -9.88 -12.15 0.43
C ALA A 310 -11.29 -12.67 0.13
N ALA A 311 -11.58 -12.99 -1.13
CA ALA A 311 -12.86 -13.53 -1.58
C ALA A 311 -13.10 -14.94 -1.05
N ALA A 312 -12.11 -15.85 -1.14
CA ALA A 312 -12.22 -17.21 -0.62
C ALA A 312 -12.44 -17.24 0.90
N ALA A 313 -11.69 -16.44 1.65
CA ALA A 313 -11.85 -16.33 3.10
C ALA A 313 -13.21 -15.73 3.49
N SER A 314 -13.69 -14.73 2.72
CA SER A 314 -15.02 -14.13 2.92
C SER A 314 -16.15 -15.11 2.59
N ALA A 315 -16.00 -15.91 1.53
CA ALA A 315 -16.95 -16.96 1.19
C ALA A 315 -17.02 -18.04 2.28
N ALA A 316 -15.88 -18.48 2.80
CA ALA A 316 -15.83 -19.39 3.95
C ALA A 316 -16.50 -18.79 5.19
N TRP A 317 -16.35 -17.49 5.45
CA TRP A 317 -17.09 -16.81 6.51
C TRP A 317 -18.61 -16.87 6.29
N VAL A 318 -19.09 -16.61 5.07
CA VAL A 318 -20.51 -16.73 4.70
C VAL A 318 -21.01 -18.15 4.96
N LEU A 319 -20.22 -19.18 4.64
CA LEU A 319 -20.55 -20.57 4.91
C LEU A 319 -20.61 -20.88 6.42
N TYR A 320 -19.62 -20.43 7.19
CA TYR A 320 -19.59 -20.62 8.65
C TYR A 320 -20.76 -19.96 9.36
N TYR A 321 -21.18 -18.79 8.89
CA TYR A 321 -22.30 -18.03 9.46
C TYR A 321 -23.56 -18.06 8.60
N ARG A 322 -23.72 -19.11 7.76
CA ARG A 322 -24.80 -19.23 6.77
C ARG A 322 -26.17 -18.99 7.37
N THR A 323 -26.46 -19.51 8.57
CA THR A 323 -27.77 -19.34 9.22
C THR A 323 -28.07 -17.88 9.54
N ARG A 324 -27.06 -17.09 9.92
CA ARG A 324 -27.20 -15.64 10.16
C ARG A 324 -27.36 -14.85 8.86
N VAL A 325 -26.64 -15.26 7.81
CA VAL A 325 -26.73 -14.66 6.47
C VAL A 325 -28.10 -14.93 5.86
N TRP A 326 -28.56 -16.18 5.87
CA TRP A 326 -29.86 -16.61 5.34
C TRP A 326 -31.04 -15.89 5.99
N ARG A 327 -30.97 -15.61 7.30
CA ARG A 327 -31.99 -14.80 8.01
C ARG A 327 -32.13 -13.38 7.42
N HIS A 328 -31.09 -12.86 6.78
CA HIS A 328 -31.05 -11.55 6.15
C HIS A 328 -30.74 -11.64 4.65
N ARG A 329 -31.14 -12.73 3.99
CA ARG A 329 -30.76 -13.05 2.60
C ARG A 329 -30.99 -11.90 1.61
N TRP A 330 -32.12 -11.18 1.72
CA TRP A 330 -32.43 -10.07 0.83
C TRP A 330 -31.49 -8.88 1.03
N PHE A 331 -31.13 -8.59 2.28
CA PHE A 331 -30.14 -7.55 2.57
C PHE A 331 -28.77 -7.92 1.99
N PHE A 332 -28.34 -9.18 2.16
CA PHE A 332 -27.09 -9.65 1.59
C PHE A 332 -27.13 -9.68 0.06
N ALA A 333 -28.26 -10.06 -0.54
CA ALA A 333 -28.46 -9.98 -1.98
C ALA A 333 -28.31 -8.54 -2.48
N SER A 334 -28.90 -7.55 -1.79
CA SER A 334 -28.72 -6.12 -2.13
C SER A 334 -27.27 -5.66 -1.97
N VAL A 335 -26.58 -6.06 -0.90
CA VAL A 335 -25.16 -5.73 -0.71
C VAL A 335 -24.31 -6.32 -1.84
N LEU A 336 -24.54 -7.58 -2.21
CA LEU A 336 -23.83 -8.23 -3.32
C LEU A 336 -24.18 -7.61 -4.67
N ALA A 337 -25.43 -7.22 -4.89
CA ALA A 337 -25.88 -6.57 -6.12
C ALA A 337 -25.19 -5.21 -6.35
N VAL A 338 -24.70 -4.55 -5.30
CA VAL A 338 -23.91 -3.31 -5.42
C VAL A 338 -22.41 -3.62 -5.45
N ALA A 339 -21.93 -4.47 -4.54
CA ALA A 339 -20.50 -4.71 -4.36
C ALA A 339 -19.88 -5.52 -5.49
N LEU A 340 -20.60 -6.48 -6.09
CA LEU A 340 -20.07 -7.28 -7.20
C LEU A 340 -19.85 -6.41 -8.44
N PRO A 341 -20.83 -5.64 -8.96
CA PRO A 341 -20.56 -4.74 -10.08
C PRO A 341 -19.44 -3.74 -9.79
N ALA A 342 -19.43 -3.16 -8.58
CA ALA A 342 -18.38 -2.23 -8.17
C ALA A 342 -16.98 -2.88 -8.23
N ALA A 343 -16.76 -4.00 -7.55
CA ALA A 343 -15.47 -4.70 -7.55
C ALA A 343 -15.07 -5.20 -8.96
N SER A 344 -16.05 -5.59 -9.79
CA SER A 344 -15.81 -6.05 -11.15
C SER A 344 -15.29 -4.98 -12.09
N VAL A 345 -15.46 -3.67 -11.79
CA VAL A 345 -14.96 -2.60 -12.67
C VAL A 345 -13.45 -2.73 -12.87
N MET A 346 -12.68 -2.81 -11.78
CA MET A 346 -11.22 -2.88 -11.91
C MET A 346 -10.72 -4.22 -12.43
N LEU A 347 -11.44 -5.31 -12.13
CA LEU A 347 -11.15 -6.60 -12.77
C LEU A 347 -11.37 -6.51 -14.28
N TYR A 348 -12.47 -5.90 -14.73
CA TYR A 348 -12.76 -5.74 -16.15
C TYR A 348 -11.73 -4.84 -16.84
N VAL A 349 -11.47 -3.64 -16.31
CA VAL A 349 -10.51 -2.67 -16.86
C VAL A 349 -9.13 -3.29 -17.05
N ASN A 350 -8.70 -4.12 -16.10
CA ASN A 350 -7.37 -4.70 -16.10
C ASN A 350 -7.30 -6.00 -16.95
N MET A 351 -8.36 -6.82 -16.92
CA MET A 351 -8.46 -8.06 -17.71
C MET A 351 -8.84 -7.83 -19.17
N SER A 352 -9.42 -6.68 -19.52
CA SER A 352 -9.76 -6.34 -20.91
C SER A 352 -8.51 -6.08 -21.76
N LYS A 353 -7.38 -5.79 -21.12
CA LYS A 353 -6.13 -5.44 -21.79
C LYS A 353 -5.09 -6.55 -21.74
N TYR A 354 -5.02 -7.26 -20.62
CA TYR A 354 -4.11 -8.39 -20.45
C TYR A 354 -4.86 -9.57 -19.85
N SER A 355 -4.55 -10.77 -20.32
CA SER A 355 -5.05 -12.02 -19.77
C SER A 355 -4.56 -12.24 -18.34
N GLY A 356 -5.29 -13.04 -17.55
CA GLY A 356 -4.85 -13.41 -16.21
C GLY A 356 -3.49 -14.12 -16.18
N THR A 357 -3.10 -14.77 -17.28
CA THR A 357 -1.79 -15.40 -17.44
C THR A 357 -0.68 -14.35 -17.57
N GLU A 358 -0.87 -13.37 -18.46
CA GLU A 358 0.08 -12.25 -18.64
C GLU A 358 0.27 -11.45 -17.35
N HIS A 359 -0.80 -11.28 -16.57
CA HIS A 359 -0.70 -10.62 -15.26
C HIS A 359 0.18 -11.35 -14.27
N VAL A 360 0.15 -12.68 -14.23
CA VAL A 360 0.99 -13.48 -13.31
C VAL A 360 2.40 -13.69 -13.87
N GLU A 361 2.59 -13.52 -15.18
CA GLU A 361 3.87 -13.61 -15.87
C GLU A 361 4.64 -12.30 -15.93
N ALA A 362 3.98 -11.16 -15.66
CA ALA A 362 4.62 -9.87 -15.73
C ALA A 362 5.88 -9.84 -14.86
N SER A 363 6.99 -9.45 -15.48
CA SER A 363 8.27 -9.33 -14.81
C SER A 363 8.31 -8.08 -13.93
N GLY A 364 9.07 -8.17 -12.85
CA GLY A 364 9.31 -7.04 -11.97
C GLY A 364 10.47 -7.32 -11.02
N GLY A 365 11.14 -6.26 -10.59
CA GLY A 365 12.02 -6.35 -9.44
C GLY A 365 11.19 -6.55 -8.19
N ILE A 366 11.63 -7.38 -7.25
CA ILE A 366 11.11 -7.50 -5.89
C ILE A 366 12.21 -8.00 -4.97
N ILE A 367 12.17 -7.58 -3.71
CA ILE A 367 13.08 -8.03 -2.68
C ILE A 367 12.58 -9.36 -2.13
N ALA A 368 13.46 -10.35 -2.14
CA ALA A 368 13.15 -11.63 -1.53
C ALA A 368 13.09 -11.46 0.00
N LEU A 369 11.97 -11.89 0.59
CA LEU A 369 11.88 -12.01 2.04
C LEU A 369 12.92 -12.98 2.59
N ASN A 370 13.38 -12.71 3.81
CA ASN A 370 14.04 -13.73 4.61
C ASN A 370 13.03 -14.82 5.05
N LEU A 371 12.81 -15.81 4.17
CA LEU A 371 11.87 -16.92 4.38
C LEU A 371 12.12 -17.72 5.66
N ARG A 372 13.35 -17.70 6.21
CA ARG A 372 13.67 -18.39 7.46
C ARG A 372 12.90 -17.76 8.63
N GLN A 373 12.87 -16.44 8.72
CA GLN A 373 12.11 -15.71 9.76
C GLN A 373 10.61 -16.01 9.66
N VAL A 374 10.08 -16.03 8.43
CA VAL A 374 8.67 -16.33 8.16
C VAL A 374 8.30 -17.75 8.57
N CYS A 375 9.12 -18.74 8.19
CA CYS A 375 8.91 -20.13 8.56
C CYS A 375 8.96 -20.31 10.08
N MET A 376 9.94 -19.71 10.77
CA MET A 376 10.05 -19.80 12.23
C MET A 376 8.83 -19.20 12.94
N LEU A 377 8.37 -18.03 12.53
CA LEU A 377 7.16 -17.39 13.07
C LEU A 377 5.90 -18.23 12.77
N GLY A 378 5.79 -18.74 11.54
CA GLY A 378 4.69 -19.59 11.10
C GLY A 378 4.59 -20.89 11.89
N PHE A 379 5.70 -21.62 12.03
CA PHE A 379 5.75 -22.87 12.80
C PHE A 379 5.44 -22.65 14.28
N LEU A 380 5.94 -21.56 14.86
CA LEU A 380 5.66 -21.23 16.25
C LEU A 380 4.16 -20.97 16.48
N ILE A 381 3.55 -20.17 15.61
CA ILE A 381 2.14 -19.79 15.72
C ILE A 381 1.24 -21.01 15.47
N VAL A 382 1.52 -21.79 14.42
CA VAL A 382 0.80 -23.03 14.10
C VAL A 382 0.94 -24.04 15.24
N GLY A 383 2.14 -24.23 15.80
CA GLY A 383 2.40 -25.12 16.92
C GLY A 383 1.62 -24.73 18.19
N LEU A 384 1.55 -23.44 18.51
CA LEU A 384 0.76 -22.92 19.63
C LEU A 384 -0.76 -23.09 19.41
N ILE A 385 -1.21 -23.02 18.15
CA ILE A 385 -2.61 -23.19 17.73
C ILE A 385 -3.01 -24.67 17.65
N ALA A 386 -2.11 -25.59 17.27
CA ALA A 386 -2.40 -27.00 17.01
C ALA A 386 -2.79 -27.83 18.25
N THR A 387 -2.82 -27.24 19.44
CA THR A 387 -3.26 -27.92 20.67
C THR A 387 -4.78 -28.19 20.62
N GLY A 388 -5.20 -29.46 20.48
CA GLY A 388 -6.52 -29.94 20.01
C GLY A 388 -7.82 -29.33 20.56
N ALA A 389 -7.80 -28.56 21.65
CA ALA A 389 -8.96 -27.78 22.13
C ALA A 389 -9.35 -26.60 21.21
N VAL A 390 -8.47 -26.24 20.28
CA VAL A 390 -8.55 -25.04 19.45
C VAL A 390 -9.52 -25.18 18.26
N TRP A 391 -9.68 -26.40 17.74
CA TRP A 391 -10.55 -26.71 16.60
C TRP A 391 -12.05 -26.50 16.86
N ARG A 392 -12.47 -26.31 18.11
CA ARG A 392 -13.88 -26.03 18.47
C ARG A 392 -14.24 -24.55 18.41
N SER A 393 -13.26 -23.65 18.30
CA SER A 393 -13.51 -22.21 18.31
C SER A 393 -13.58 -21.66 16.88
N LEU A 394 -14.67 -20.96 16.56
CA LEU A 394 -14.85 -20.29 15.27
C LEU A 394 -13.78 -19.23 14.98
N THR A 395 -13.23 -18.60 16.01
CA THR A 395 -12.13 -17.63 15.86
C THR A 395 -10.89 -18.29 15.26
N TYR A 396 -10.49 -19.44 15.80
CA TYR A 396 -9.31 -20.15 15.29
C TYR A 396 -9.57 -20.75 13.92
N ARG A 397 -10.79 -21.27 13.67
CA ARG A 397 -11.18 -21.72 12.34
C ARG A 397 -11.07 -20.59 11.33
N GLY A 398 -11.66 -19.41 11.60
CA GLY A 398 -11.59 -18.26 10.71
C GLY A 398 -10.15 -17.83 10.39
N TYR A 399 -9.25 -17.85 11.38
CA TYR A 399 -7.84 -17.53 11.15
C TYR A 399 -7.15 -18.61 10.30
N LEU A 400 -7.35 -19.88 10.64
CA LEU A 400 -6.78 -20.99 9.87
C LEU A 400 -7.31 -21.03 8.44
N THR A 401 -8.55 -20.60 8.20
CA THR A 401 -9.10 -20.42 6.85
C THR A 401 -8.34 -19.36 6.08
N VAL A 402 -8.16 -18.16 6.66
CA VAL A 402 -7.40 -17.07 5.99
C VAL A 402 -5.97 -17.53 5.69
N LEU A 403 -5.31 -18.16 6.66
CA LEU A 403 -3.97 -18.72 6.50
C LEU A 403 -3.93 -19.81 5.43
N ALA A 404 -4.90 -20.72 5.41
CA ALA A 404 -5.00 -21.77 4.39
C ALA A 404 -5.25 -21.18 2.99
N CYS A 405 -6.07 -20.14 2.86
CA CYS A 405 -6.25 -19.42 1.60
C CYS A 405 -4.95 -18.76 1.13
N ALA A 406 -4.21 -18.10 2.03
CA ALA A 406 -2.93 -17.47 1.69
C ALA A 406 -1.84 -18.49 1.31
N LEU A 407 -1.71 -19.58 2.08
CA LEU A 407 -0.77 -20.66 1.77
C LEU A 407 -1.15 -21.42 0.50
N GLY A 408 -2.44 -21.66 0.27
CA GLY A 408 -2.94 -22.27 -0.95
C GLY A 408 -2.66 -21.41 -2.19
N PHE A 409 -2.82 -20.09 -2.07
CA PHE A 409 -2.48 -19.16 -3.13
C PHE A 409 -0.96 -19.13 -3.41
N LEU A 410 -0.13 -19.04 -2.37
CA LEU A 410 1.32 -19.14 -2.49
C LEU A 410 1.76 -20.46 -3.15
N ALA A 411 1.17 -21.59 -2.75
CA ALA A 411 1.46 -22.89 -3.33
C ALA A 411 1.02 -22.98 -4.79
N ALA A 412 -0.14 -22.40 -5.16
CA ALA A 412 -0.60 -22.37 -6.54
C ALA A 412 0.35 -21.57 -7.44
N LEU A 413 0.81 -20.39 -6.98
CA LEU A 413 1.79 -19.58 -7.71
C LEU A 413 3.16 -20.28 -7.78
N GLY A 414 3.62 -20.86 -6.69
CA GLY A 414 4.88 -21.61 -6.66
C GLY A 414 4.85 -22.83 -7.59
N LEU A 415 3.75 -23.57 -7.63
CA LEU A 415 3.59 -24.69 -8.57
C LEU A 415 3.55 -24.20 -10.02
N ASN A 416 2.85 -23.10 -10.30
CA ASN A 416 2.82 -22.49 -11.63
C ASN A 416 4.23 -22.06 -12.07
N GLN A 417 4.97 -21.40 -11.19
CA GLN A 417 6.34 -20.96 -11.46
C GLN A 417 7.29 -22.15 -11.65
N TYR A 418 7.27 -23.13 -10.74
CA TYR A 418 8.11 -24.32 -10.85
C TYR A 418 7.88 -25.08 -12.16
N ARG A 419 6.61 -25.22 -12.58
CA ARG A 419 6.26 -25.86 -13.86
C ARG A 419 6.85 -25.13 -15.08
N ARG A 420 7.04 -23.81 -14.99
CA ARG A 420 7.52 -22.99 -16.11
C ARG A 420 9.04 -22.88 -16.14
N LEU A 421 9.66 -22.64 -14.98
CA LEU A 421 11.09 -22.34 -14.89
C LEU A 421 11.93 -23.59 -14.56
N GLY A 422 11.30 -24.70 -14.16
CA GLY A 422 12.00 -25.88 -13.63
C GLY A 422 12.68 -25.63 -12.28
N SER A 423 12.59 -24.41 -11.75
CA SER A 423 13.25 -23.95 -10.54
C SER A 423 12.32 -23.04 -9.73
N LEU A 424 12.52 -23.02 -8.42
CA LEU A 424 12.00 -21.98 -7.52
C LEU A 424 13.13 -21.03 -7.09
N ASN A 425 14.28 -21.09 -7.76
CA ASN A 425 15.49 -20.46 -7.27
C ASN A 425 15.55 -19.01 -7.72
N TYR A 426 15.22 -18.11 -6.79
CA TYR A 426 15.18 -16.66 -6.99
C TYR A 426 16.46 -16.09 -7.61
N TYR A 427 17.63 -16.61 -7.22
CA TYR A 427 18.92 -15.98 -7.54
C TYR A 427 19.28 -16.02 -9.03
N TYR A 428 18.66 -16.91 -9.81
CA TYR A 428 18.88 -17.01 -11.25
C TYR A 428 17.71 -16.49 -12.09
N ASP A 429 16.48 -16.46 -11.54
CA ASP A 429 15.25 -16.11 -12.27
C ASP A 429 14.41 -15.03 -11.56
N ALA A 430 15.07 -14.04 -10.94
CA ALA A 430 14.44 -13.05 -10.06
C ALA A 430 13.21 -12.35 -10.69
N ALA A 431 13.32 -11.99 -11.98
CA ALA A 431 12.24 -11.34 -12.74
C ALA A 431 10.98 -12.21 -12.89
N LEU A 432 11.13 -13.54 -12.96
CA LEU A 432 10.02 -14.49 -13.19
C LEU A 432 9.40 -14.99 -11.89
N SER A 433 10.04 -14.71 -10.75
CA SER A 433 9.57 -15.07 -9.40
C SER A 433 8.76 -13.98 -8.68
N TYR A 434 8.53 -12.86 -9.37
CA TYR A 434 7.99 -11.62 -8.81
C TYR A 434 6.72 -11.83 -7.97
N TYR A 435 5.67 -12.42 -8.57
CA TYR A 435 4.39 -12.63 -7.87
C TYR A 435 4.41 -13.72 -6.82
N PHE A 436 5.30 -14.71 -6.95
CA PHE A 436 5.49 -15.70 -5.89
C PHE A 436 6.00 -15.03 -4.62
N LEU A 437 6.99 -14.15 -4.74
CA LEU A 437 7.51 -13.37 -3.60
C LEU A 437 6.46 -12.41 -3.04
N LYS A 438 5.64 -11.77 -3.86
CA LYS A 438 4.50 -10.98 -3.36
C LYS A 438 3.51 -11.80 -2.54
N ALA A 439 3.23 -13.03 -2.96
CA ALA A 439 2.38 -13.91 -2.17
C ALA A 439 3.01 -14.28 -0.82
N THR A 440 4.34 -14.27 -0.70
CA THR A 440 5.01 -14.46 0.60
C THR A 440 4.78 -13.29 1.55
N HIS A 441 4.73 -12.04 1.07
CA HIS A 441 4.34 -10.87 1.89
C HIS A 441 2.94 -11.01 2.48
N ILE A 442 1.99 -11.53 1.69
CA ILE A 442 0.62 -11.80 2.15
C ILE A 442 0.62 -12.82 3.29
N VAL A 443 1.33 -13.93 3.11
CA VAL A 443 1.45 -14.97 4.15
C VAL A 443 2.09 -14.41 5.42
N VAL A 444 3.14 -13.59 5.29
CA VAL A 444 3.80 -12.92 6.41
C VAL A 444 2.83 -12.09 7.23
N ILE A 445 2.08 -11.20 6.59
CA ILE A 445 1.13 -10.33 7.30
C ILE A 445 0.07 -11.18 8.01
N VAL A 446 -0.46 -12.23 7.37
CA VAL A 446 -1.41 -13.16 8.02
C VAL A 446 -0.78 -13.85 9.23
N VAL A 447 0.47 -14.31 9.13
CA VAL A 447 1.21 -14.94 10.25
C VAL A 447 1.40 -13.95 11.39
N VAL A 448 1.80 -12.70 11.12
CA VAL A 448 1.96 -11.64 12.13
C VAL A 448 0.66 -11.38 12.89
N LEU A 449 -0.50 -11.37 12.20
CA LEU A 449 -1.81 -11.26 12.86
C LEU A 449 -2.10 -12.42 13.82
N GLY A 450 -1.52 -13.59 13.57
CA GLY A 450 -1.58 -14.77 14.43
C GLY A 450 -0.95 -14.60 15.81
N VAL A 451 -0.07 -13.61 15.99
CA VAL A 451 0.51 -13.24 17.31
C VAL A 451 -0.61 -12.96 18.33
N GLY A 452 -1.72 -12.35 17.89
CA GLY A 452 -2.87 -12.11 18.76
C GLY A 452 -3.54 -13.40 19.27
N LEU A 453 -3.62 -14.45 18.44
CA LEU A 453 -4.13 -15.76 18.87
C LEU A 453 -3.15 -16.50 19.79
N ALA A 454 -1.85 -16.41 19.49
CA ALA A 454 -0.80 -16.99 20.31
C ALA A 454 -0.82 -16.37 21.71
N ALA A 455 -0.87 -15.03 21.81
CA ALA A 455 -0.99 -14.30 23.08
C ALA A 455 -2.24 -14.69 23.86
N ARG A 456 -3.40 -14.79 23.19
CA ARG A 456 -4.65 -15.25 23.81
C ARG A 456 -4.52 -16.68 24.35
N ARG A 457 -3.89 -17.57 23.58
CA ARG A 457 -3.68 -18.96 24.00
C ARG A 457 -2.76 -19.03 25.22
N LEU A 458 -1.73 -18.21 25.25
CA LEU A 458 -0.80 -18.09 26.36
C LEU A 458 -1.50 -17.75 27.69
N VAL A 459 -2.40 -16.77 27.64
CA VAL A 459 -3.21 -16.36 28.80
C VAL A 459 -4.16 -17.48 29.24
N MET A 460 -4.77 -18.20 28.30
CA MET A 460 -5.63 -19.34 28.66
C MET A 460 -4.85 -20.49 29.29
N LEU A 461 -3.66 -20.78 28.78
CA LEU A 461 -2.81 -21.84 29.31
C LEU A 461 -2.33 -21.48 30.72
N THR A 462 -2.05 -20.21 31.00
CA THR A 462 -1.61 -19.75 32.33
C THR A 462 -2.73 -19.70 33.37
N ARG A 463 -3.94 -19.24 33.00
CA ARG A 463 -5.09 -19.18 33.92
C ARG A 463 -5.60 -20.55 34.37
N LYS A 464 -5.51 -21.58 33.52
CA LYS A 464 -5.90 -22.96 33.90
C LYS A 464 -4.95 -23.64 34.89
N MET A 465 -3.83 -23.01 35.26
CA MET A 465 -2.82 -23.59 36.16
C MET A 465 -3.11 -23.33 37.64
N GLY A 466 -4.38 -23.24 38.03
CA GLY A 466 -4.83 -22.95 39.40
C GLY A 466 -4.50 -24.00 40.48
N ARG A 467 -3.69 -25.02 40.19
CA ARG A 467 -3.03 -25.90 41.17
C ARG A 467 -1.62 -26.26 40.65
N PRO A 468 -0.55 -26.08 41.44
CA PRO A 468 0.81 -26.41 41.01
C PRO A 468 0.89 -27.92 40.80
N THR A 469 1.05 -28.34 39.55
CA THR A 469 1.39 -29.72 39.19
C THR A 469 2.81 -29.73 38.62
N LEU A 470 3.52 -30.87 38.68
CA LEU A 470 4.89 -31.04 38.13
C LEU A 470 5.03 -30.66 36.63
N ARG A 471 3.92 -30.49 35.89
CA ARG A 471 3.90 -30.09 34.47
C ARG A 471 3.90 -28.56 34.23
N THR A 472 3.77 -27.77 35.29
CA THR A 472 3.79 -26.29 35.26
C THR A 472 5.13 -25.69 34.80
N PRO A 473 6.31 -26.18 35.24
CA PRO A 473 7.61 -25.64 34.79
C PRO A 473 7.87 -25.88 33.30
N LEU A 474 7.61 -27.09 32.78
CA LEU A 474 7.79 -27.41 31.35
C LEU A 474 6.99 -26.49 30.42
N ARG A 475 5.77 -26.12 30.80
CA ARG A 475 4.95 -25.17 30.03
C ARG A 475 5.50 -23.75 30.08
N ARG A 476 6.01 -23.30 31.23
CA ARG A 476 6.66 -21.98 31.35
C ARG A 476 7.94 -21.92 30.52
N VAL A 477 8.74 -22.98 30.53
CA VAL A 477 9.94 -23.11 29.70
C VAL A 477 9.58 -23.11 28.21
N ALA A 478 8.53 -23.83 27.80
CA ALA A 478 8.08 -23.81 26.41
C ALA A 478 7.61 -22.41 25.96
N VAL A 479 6.95 -21.66 26.85
CA VAL A 479 6.50 -20.29 26.59
C VAL A 479 7.67 -19.31 26.52
N ALA A 480 8.59 -19.37 27.49
CA ALA A 480 9.79 -18.55 27.48
C ALA A 480 10.65 -18.88 26.26
N GLY A 481 10.80 -20.16 25.92
CA GLY A 481 11.48 -20.62 24.71
C GLY A 481 10.80 -20.11 23.43
N ALA A 482 9.46 -20.15 23.36
CA ALA A 482 8.71 -19.61 22.23
C ALA A 482 8.89 -18.09 22.06
N LEU A 483 8.81 -17.33 23.15
CA LEU A 483 9.05 -15.88 23.14
C LEU A 483 10.50 -15.56 22.80
N THR A 484 11.45 -16.29 23.37
CA THR A 484 12.88 -16.14 23.08
C THR A 484 13.17 -16.45 21.62
N LEU A 485 12.63 -17.53 21.06
CA LEU A 485 12.78 -17.85 19.64
C LEU A 485 12.10 -16.82 18.74
N SER A 486 10.95 -16.27 19.13
CA SER A 486 10.29 -15.16 18.41
C SER A 486 11.20 -13.93 18.35
N ILE A 487 11.77 -13.56 19.49
CA ILE A 487 12.72 -12.45 19.61
C ILE A 487 14.00 -12.76 18.81
N MET A 488 14.54 -13.98 18.89
CA MET A 488 15.72 -14.36 18.11
C MET A 488 15.47 -14.39 16.60
N ALA A 489 14.26 -14.72 16.16
CA ALA A 489 13.87 -14.65 14.74
C ALA A 489 13.67 -13.20 14.28
N MET A 490 13.12 -12.33 15.15
CA MET A 490 12.84 -10.92 14.83
C MET A 490 14.06 -10.00 14.94
N PHE A 491 15.03 -10.32 15.81
CA PHE A 491 16.17 -9.45 16.14
C PHE A 491 17.53 -10.17 16.23
N GLY A 492 17.53 -11.50 16.30
CA GLY A 492 18.73 -12.27 16.64
C GLY A 492 19.52 -12.76 15.42
N PRO A 493 20.57 -13.57 15.64
CA PRO A 493 21.46 -14.10 14.59
C PRO A 493 20.78 -15.07 13.60
N LEU A 494 19.48 -15.35 13.81
CA LEU A 494 18.65 -16.16 12.91
C LEU A 494 17.89 -15.31 11.87
N GLY A 495 17.90 -13.98 12.04
CA GLY A 495 17.39 -13.01 11.07
C GLY A 495 18.48 -12.49 10.13
N ASP A 496 18.14 -11.49 9.31
CA ASP A 496 19.15 -10.72 8.59
C ASP A 496 19.95 -9.88 9.60
N PRO A 497 21.31 -9.92 9.61
CA PRO A 497 22.11 -9.06 10.48
C PRO A 497 21.96 -7.56 10.19
N ARG A 498 21.54 -7.17 8.99
CA ARG A 498 21.33 -5.77 8.56
C ARG A 498 20.04 -5.64 7.73
N PRO A 499 18.85 -5.80 8.33
CA PRO A 499 17.61 -5.57 7.61
C PRO A 499 17.47 -4.07 7.33
N PHE A 500 16.97 -3.72 6.15
CA PHE A 500 16.83 -2.32 5.71
C PHE A 500 16.19 -1.41 6.77
N GLY A 501 15.12 -1.87 7.44
CA GLY A 501 14.43 -1.06 8.44
C GLY A 501 15.29 -0.72 9.67
N ARG A 502 16.28 -1.55 9.99
CA ARG A 502 17.28 -1.24 11.02
C ARG A 502 18.22 -0.15 10.54
N ASP A 503 18.75 -0.25 9.32
CA ASP A 503 19.69 0.72 8.75
C ASP A 503 19.00 2.09 8.62
N TYR A 504 17.74 2.10 8.15
CA TYR A 504 16.87 3.28 8.12
C TYR A 504 16.78 3.99 9.47
N ILE A 505 16.49 3.24 10.55
CA ILE A 505 16.34 3.82 11.90
C ILE A 505 17.66 4.31 12.47
N LEU A 506 18.76 3.59 12.20
CA LEU A 506 20.08 3.97 12.67
C LEU A 506 20.67 5.15 11.88
N GLY A 507 20.01 5.58 10.81
CA GLY A 507 20.49 6.65 9.93
C GLY A 507 21.73 6.25 9.12
N ASP A 508 22.03 4.94 9.05
CA ASP A 508 23.06 4.40 8.17
C ASP A 508 22.43 4.35 6.77
N PRO A 509 22.97 5.06 5.77
CA PRO A 509 22.14 5.56 4.67
C PRO A 509 21.67 4.47 3.70
N PRO A 510 20.34 4.28 3.53
CA PRO A 510 19.76 3.90 2.25
C PRO A 510 19.22 5.11 1.48
N PHE A 511 19.57 6.35 1.87
CA PHE A 511 19.07 7.55 1.20
C PHE A 511 19.86 7.81 -0.07
N TRP A 512 19.17 7.74 -1.21
CA TRP A 512 19.77 8.00 -2.50
C TRP A 512 19.67 9.51 -2.76
N VAL A 513 20.49 10.26 -2.02
CA VAL A 513 20.49 11.72 -2.02
C VAL A 513 20.75 12.28 -3.41
N TRP A 514 21.74 11.71 -4.11
CA TRP A 514 22.13 12.18 -5.44
C TRP A 514 20.98 12.08 -6.46
N PRO A 515 20.30 10.92 -6.66
CA PRO A 515 19.18 10.86 -7.59
C PRO A 515 18.06 11.86 -7.27
N ALA A 516 17.82 12.14 -6.00
CA ALA A 516 16.70 12.98 -5.57
C ALA A 516 16.99 14.45 -5.88
N GLN A 517 18.20 14.89 -5.54
CA GLN A 517 18.69 16.22 -5.88
C GLN A 517 18.80 16.42 -7.39
N ALA A 518 19.28 15.43 -8.14
CA ALA A 518 19.39 15.49 -9.59
C ALA A 518 18.01 15.60 -10.28
N ALA A 519 17.03 14.81 -9.85
CA ALA A 519 15.66 14.88 -10.37
C ALA A 519 15.00 16.24 -10.06
N VAL A 520 15.18 16.76 -8.84
CA VAL A 520 14.65 18.07 -8.45
C VAL A 520 15.33 19.21 -9.20
N ALA A 521 16.66 19.17 -9.37
CA ALA A 521 17.40 20.17 -10.15
C ALA A 521 16.92 20.19 -11.61
N THR A 522 16.80 19.00 -12.21
CA THR A 522 16.27 18.84 -13.56
C THR A 522 14.85 19.41 -13.69
N ALA A 523 13.94 19.07 -12.77
CA ALA A 523 12.56 19.55 -12.82
C ALA A 523 12.42 21.07 -12.58
N ARG A 524 13.43 21.73 -12.01
CA ARG A 524 13.46 23.19 -11.81
C ARG A 524 14.00 23.94 -13.03
N GLU A 525 15.00 23.36 -13.70
CA GLU A 525 15.76 24.05 -14.75
C GLU A 525 15.32 23.66 -16.17
N VAL A 526 14.78 22.45 -16.33
CA VAL A 526 14.41 21.91 -17.64
C VAL A 526 12.91 22.11 -17.89
N PRO A 527 12.51 22.77 -19.00
CA PRO A 527 11.10 22.94 -19.33
C PRO A 527 10.44 21.61 -19.68
N VAL A 528 9.15 21.50 -19.34
CA VAL A 528 8.29 20.41 -19.79
C VAL A 528 8.23 20.43 -21.31
N ASP A 529 8.53 19.29 -21.92
CA ASP A 529 8.51 19.09 -23.36
C ASP A 529 7.99 17.66 -23.64
N PRO A 530 6.78 17.51 -24.22
CA PRO A 530 6.20 16.20 -24.52
C PRO A 530 6.99 15.45 -25.60
N ASP A 531 7.69 16.17 -26.48
CA ASP A 531 8.43 15.61 -27.61
C ASP A 531 9.87 15.20 -27.23
N ALA A 532 10.20 15.23 -25.93
CA ALA A 532 11.53 14.98 -25.40
C ALA A 532 11.59 13.76 -24.47
N MET A 533 12.30 12.71 -24.90
CA MET A 533 12.76 11.66 -24.00
C MET A 533 13.93 12.20 -23.17
N THR A 534 13.72 12.50 -21.90
CA THR A 534 14.70 13.08 -20.97
C THR A 534 15.44 11.99 -20.20
N VAL A 535 16.77 11.99 -20.27
CA VAL A 535 17.66 11.14 -19.46
C VAL A 535 18.60 12.02 -18.65
N ILE A 536 18.77 11.74 -17.36
CA ILE A 536 19.77 12.40 -16.52
C ILE A 536 21.02 11.54 -16.51
N TRP A 537 22.17 12.09 -16.89
CA TRP A 537 23.42 11.34 -16.92
C TRP A 537 24.60 12.21 -16.43
N ALA A 538 25.16 11.89 -15.27
CA ALA A 538 26.27 12.66 -14.67
C ALA A 538 27.66 12.03 -14.82
N GLY A 539 27.77 10.95 -15.60
CA GLY A 539 29.01 10.19 -15.80
C GLY A 539 29.01 8.86 -15.06
N GLN A 540 29.92 7.96 -15.45
CA GLN A 540 29.94 6.55 -14.97
C GLN A 540 30.15 6.38 -13.45
N ASN A 541 30.53 7.44 -12.73
CA ASN A 541 30.86 7.39 -11.30
C ASN A 541 29.97 8.29 -10.42
N ARG A 542 28.93 8.92 -10.97
CA ARG A 542 28.07 9.88 -10.24
C ARG A 542 26.63 9.36 -10.11
N GLY A 543 26.37 8.77 -8.94
CA GLY A 543 25.04 8.33 -8.51
C GLY A 543 24.41 7.21 -9.34
N ILE A 544 23.08 7.16 -9.37
CA ILE A 544 22.31 6.10 -10.06
C ILE A 544 21.32 6.77 -11.03
N PRO A 545 21.74 7.01 -12.29
CA PRO A 545 20.98 7.73 -13.33
C PRO A 545 19.54 7.26 -13.54
N ALA A 546 19.28 5.95 -13.43
CA ALA A 546 17.96 5.36 -13.67
C ALA A 546 16.85 5.98 -12.81
N TYR A 547 17.08 6.11 -11.50
CA TYR A 547 16.07 6.62 -10.58
C TYR A 547 15.89 8.13 -10.70
N ALA A 548 16.99 8.86 -10.94
CA ALA A 548 16.91 10.29 -11.22
C ALA A 548 16.05 10.54 -12.48
N THR A 549 16.31 9.75 -13.53
CA THR A 549 15.60 9.80 -14.81
C THR A 549 14.12 9.43 -14.65
N ALA A 550 13.79 8.35 -13.93
CA ALA A 550 12.41 7.93 -13.67
C ALA A 550 11.60 9.06 -13.01
N TRP A 551 12.15 9.65 -11.96
CA TRP A 551 11.48 10.73 -11.23
C TRP A 551 11.44 12.03 -12.00
N ALA A 552 12.47 12.37 -12.78
CA ALA A 552 12.42 13.51 -13.68
C ALA A 552 11.30 13.36 -14.71
N GLY A 553 11.10 12.15 -15.26
CA GLY A 553 10.00 11.87 -16.16
C GLY A 553 8.62 12.13 -15.53
N SER A 554 8.42 11.69 -14.29
CA SER A 554 7.18 11.96 -13.56
C SER A 554 7.01 13.45 -13.19
N LEU A 555 8.09 14.13 -12.79
CA LEU A 555 8.06 15.55 -12.42
C LEU A 555 7.87 16.47 -13.64
N LEU A 556 8.35 16.06 -14.81
CA LEU A 556 8.13 16.74 -16.07
C LEU A 556 6.82 16.30 -16.76
N ARG A 557 6.01 15.43 -16.13
CA ARG A 557 4.74 14.90 -16.67
C ARG A 557 4.86 14.27 -18.06
N ASN A 558 6.01 13.66 -18.34
CA ASN A 558 6.27 12.98 -19.60
C ASN A 558 6.69 11.53 -19.34
N GLN A 559 5.91 10.82 -18.52
CA GLN A 559 6.31 9.51 -18.04
C GLN A 559 6.15 8.42 -19.11
N ASP A 560 5.20 8.57 -20.05
CA ASP A 560 4.98 7.64 -21.17
C ASP A 560 6.25 7.44 -22.00
N VAL A 561 6.93 8.54 -22.34
CA VAL A 561 8.16 8.53 -23.13
C VAL A 561 9.39 8.20 -22.26
N ASN A 562 9.46 8.75 -21.05
CA ASN A 562 10.65 8.64 -20.20
C ASN A 562 10.82 7.28 -19.51
N TYR A 563 9.78 6.45 -19.47
CA TYR A 563 9.92 5.11 -18.91
C TYR A 563 11.00 4.28 -19.62
N THR A 564 11.10 4.42 -20.93
CA THR A 564 12.13 3.74 -21.70
C THR A 564 13.53 4.18 -21.28
N ALA A 565 13.73 5.48 -21.03
CA ALA A 565 14.99 6.00 -20.50
C ALA A 565 15.31 5.51 -19.07
N GLU A 566 14.31 5.31 -18.20
CA GLU A 566 14.49 4.69 -16.88
C GLU A 566 15.07 3.27 -16.99
N VAL A 567 14.45 2.41 -17.80
CA VAL A 567 14.81 0.98 -17.89
C VAL A 567 16.26 0.80 -18.39
N TRP A 568 16.69 1.64 -19.34
CA TRP A 568 18.00 1.51 -19.99
C TRP A 568 19.08 2.39 -19.34
N GLY A 569 18.71 3.47 -18.64
CA GLY A 569 19.62 4.28 -17.84
C GLY A 569 20.21 3.55 -16.63
N GLY A 570 19.65 2.39 -16.25
CA GLY A 570 20.14 1.53 -15.16
C GLY A 570 21.21 0.52 -15.55
N PHE A 571 21.36 0.22 -16.84
CA PHE A 571 22.33 -0.76 -17.35
C PHE A 571 23.46 -0.05 -18.09
N ALA A 572 24.19 0.83 -17.40
CA ALA A 572 25.28 1.62 -17.97
C ALA A 572 26.34 0.74 -18.68
N GLY A 573 26.38 0.82 -20.01
CA GLY A 573 27.43 0.35 -20.91
C GLY A 573 27.75 1.44 -21.95
N GLU A 574 28.89 1.31 -22.64
CA GLU A 574 29.46 2.33 -23.54
C GLU A 574 28.61 2.65 -24.79
N ASP A 575 27.56 1.87 -25.10
CA ASP A 575 26.70 2.07 -26.30
C ASP A 575 25.29 2.65 -25.97
N ASN A 576 25.06 3.15 -24.75
CA ASN A 576 23.71 3.41 -24.26
C ASN A 576 23.03 4.67 -24.82
N LEU A 577 23.75 5.79 -25.04
CA LEU A 577 23.10 7.02 -25.51
C LEU A 577 22.63 6.91 -26.97
N THR A 578 23.42 6.26 -27.83
CA THR A 578 23.01 5.94 -29.21
C THR A 578 21.77 5.05 -29.21
N HIS A 579 21.74 4.01 -28.38
CA HIS A 579 20.58 3.13 -28.27
C HIS A 579 19.32 3.86 -27.77
N LEU A 580 19.46 4.70 -26.73
CA LEU A 580 18.36 5.53 -26.24
C LEU A 580 17.87 6.52 -27.31
N ALA A 581 18.77 7.09 -28.11
CA ALA A 581 18.40 7.98 -29.19
C ALA A 581 17.67 7.25 -30.32
N GLU A 582 18.06 6.01 -30.63
CA GLU A 582 17.32 5.15 -31.55
C GLU A 582 15.92 4.80 -31.03
N GLN A 583 15.78 4.55 -29.73
CA GLN A 583 14.49 4.33 -29.10
C GLN A 583 13.62 5.60 -29.10
N ALA A 584 14.19 6.76 -28.81
CA ALA A 584 13.52 8.05 -28.91
C ALA A 584 13.00 8.28 -30.34
N LYS A 585 13.88 8.11 -31.34
CA LYS A 585 13.50 8.19 -32.76
C LYS A 585 12.39 7.23 -33.14
N SER A 586 12.39 5.99 -32.63
CA SER A 586 11.33 5.01 -32.90
C SER A 586 9.95 5.42 -32.39
N ARG A 587 9.92 6.36 -31.43
CA ARG A 587 8.72 6.96 -30.84
C ARG A 587 8.41 8.36 -31.37
N ASP A 588 9.12 8.81 -32.41
CA ASP A 588 8.98 10.13 -33.01
C ASP A 588 9.24 11.29 -32.04
N VAL A 589 10.19 11.09 -31.12
CA VAL A 589 10.64 12.08 -30.13
C VAL A 589 12.16 12.23 -30.17
N TYR A 590 12.68 13.33 -29.63
CA TYR A 590 14.12 13.54 -29.53
C TYR A 590 14.66 13.12 -28.16
N LEU A 591 15.93 12.70 -28.09
CA LEU A 591 16.60 12.39 -26.83
C LEU A 591 17.19 13.67 -26.22
N ARG A 592 16.81 13.99 -25.00
CA ARG A 592 17.30 15.12 -24.20
C ARG A 592 18.16 14.62 -23.04
N VAL A 593 19.47 14.81 -23.14
CA VAL A 593 20.45 14.41 -22.12
C VAL A 593 20.69 15.56 -21.16
N VAL A 594 20.31 15.41 -19.90
CA VAL A 594 20.54 16.38 -18.84
C VAL A 594 21.83 16.04 -18.11
N THR A 595 22.84 16.90 -18.23
CA THR A 595 24.19 16.62 -17.73
C THR A 595 24.99 17.89 -17.44
N ASP A 596 25.92 17.81 -16.49
CA ASP A 596 27.03 18.76 -16.29
C ASP A 596 28.40 18.16 -16.63
N ALA A 597 28.43 16.88 -17.04
CA ALA A 597 29.65 16.11 -17.23
C ALA A 597 30.26 16.37 -18.62
N PRO A 598 31.48 16.93 -18.71
CA PRO A 598 32.11 17.26 -20.00
C PRO A 598 32.25 16.07 -20.94
N GLU A 599 32.51 14.88 -20.40
CA GLU A 599 32.63 13.64 -21.17
C GLU A 599 31.32 13.24 -21.86
N ILE A 600 30.18 13.46 -21.21
CA ILE A 600 28.86 13.14 -21.75
C ILE A 600 28.44 14.17 -22.81
N ILE A 601 28.78 15.43 -22.59
CA ILE A 601 28.57 16.48 -23.59
C ILE A 601 29.35 16.13 -24.86
N ALA A 602 30.63 15.76 -24.72
CA ALA A 602 31.45 15.33 -25.86
C ALA A 602 30.89 14.10 -26.56
N GLU A 603 30.36 13.12 -25.81
CA GLU A 603 29.70 11.93 -26.37
C GLU A 603 28.44 12.30 -27.18
N VAL A 604 27.58 13.17 -26.65
CA VAL A 604 26.39 13.66 -27.38
C VAL A 604 26.79 14.39 -28.66
N GLU A 605 27.79 15.26 -28.59
CA GLU A 605 28.31 16.00 -29.76
C GLU A 605 28.91 15.05 -30.81
N GLN A 606 29.58 13.98 -30.38
CA GLN A 606 30.10 12.92 -31.26
C GLN A 606 28.96 12.16 -31.94
N ILE A 607 27.91 11.76 -31.21
CA ILE A 607 26.74 11.07 -31.78
C ILE A 607 26.02 11.97 -32.79
N GLN A 608 25.88 13.27 -32.51
CA GLN A 608 25.28 14.22 -33.46
C GLN A 608 26.07 14.30 -34.78
N GLN A 609 27.41 14.18 -34.72
CA GLN A 609 28.26 14.18 -35.91
C GLN A 609 28.19 12.86 -36.67
N ASP A 610 28.26 11.73 -35.95
CA ASP A 610 28.32 10.39 -36.55
C ASP A 610 26.95 9.89 -37.03
N ARG A 611 25.87 10.30 -36.35
CA ARG A 611 24.48 9.88 -36.56
C ARG A 611 23.54 11.09 -36.54
N PRO A 612 23.64 12.02 -37.50
CA PRO A 612 22.77 13.21 -37.56
C PRO A 612 21.28 12.87 -37.77
N ASP A 613 20.98 11.61 -38.09
CA ASP A 613 19.61 11.09 -38.16
C ASP A 613 18.98 10.82 -36.80
N LEU A 614 19.76 10.84 -35.71
CA LEU A 614 19.30 10.70 -34.33
C LEU A 614 19.22 12.11 -33.72
N ASP A 615 18.00 12.63 -33.52
CA ASP A 615 17.79 13.92 -32.85
C ASP A 615 18.09 13.75 -31.36
N ILE A 616 19.36 13.95 -30.99
CA ILE A 616 19.86 13.94 -29.62
C ILE A 616 20.33 15.36 -29.26
N ARG A 617 20.03 15.82 -28.06
CA ARG A 617 20.37 17.16 -27.56
C ARG A 617 20.81 17.06 -26.11
N TYR A 618 21.68 17.95 -25.66
CA TYR A 618 22.01 18.07 -24.24
C TYR A 618 21.47 19.38 -23.63
N VAL A 619 21.16 19.33 -22.33
CA VAL A 619 20.84 20.50 -21.51
C VAL A 619 21.78 20.52 -20.33
N LYS A 620 22.51 21.63 -20.19
CA LYS A 620 23.46 21.80 -19.10
C LYS A 620 22.74 22.22 -17.82
N VAL A 621 22.63 21.29 -16.88
CA VAL A 621 22.07 21.51 -15.53
C VAL A 621 23.15 21.16 -14.53
N VAL A 622 23.38 22.01 -13.52
CA VAL A 622 24.37 21.70 -12.48
C VAL A 622 23.83 20.58 -11.60
N LEU A 623 24.40 19.39 -11.72
CA LEU A 623 23.98 18.22 -10.96
C LEU A 623 24.77 18.14 -9.65
N PRO A 624 24.17 17.57 -8.58
CA PRO A 624 24.88 17.34 -7.32
C PRO A 624 26.17 16.53 -7.57
N ALA A 625 27.22 16.84 -6.82
CA ALA A 625 28.54 16.21 -6.95
C ALA A 625 28.46 14.70 -6.74
#